data_AF-A0A7J6RZN2-F1
#
_entry.id   AF-A0A7J6RZN2-F1
#
_cell.length_a   1.000
_cell.length_b   1.000
_cell.length_c   1.000
_cell.angle_alpha   90.00
_cell.angle_beta   90.00
_cell.angle_gamma   90.00
#
_symmetry.space_group_name_H-M   'P 1'
#
loop_
_entity.id
_entity.type
_entity.pdbx_description
1 polymer ?
#
loop_
_entity_poly.entity_id
_entity_poly.type
_entity_poly.pdbx_seq_one_letter_code
_entity_poly.pdbx_strand_id
1 'polypeptide(L)'
;DGGKLNRGTSLVAAFDILHDNNDDDDDGGDDRDIALKLAWCVEILQSHFLTLDDVMDSSTTRRGKPCWYRRSDVGVSNAINDGVFLYSTIFPLIRRIASKKEW
;
A
#
# COMPACT_ATOMS: atom_id res chain seq x y z
N ASP A 1 -0.81 -7.01 8.69
CA ASP A 1 -2.20 -7.49 8.84
C ASP A 1 -3.03 -6.71 9.84
N GLY A 2 -4.34 -6.65 9.60
CA GLY A 2 -5.34 -6.06 10.50
C GLY A 2 -6.05 -4.80 10.00
N GLY A 3 -5.78 -4.36 8.76
CA GLY A 3 -6.53 -3.27 8.12
C GLY A 3 -7.76 -3.78 7.38
N LYS A 4 -8.69 -2.88 7.05
CA LYS A 4 -9.88 -3.19 6.23
C LYS A 4 -9.58 -3.23 4.72
N LEU A 5 -8.38 -2.79 4.32
CA LEU A 5 -7.95 -2.63 2.92
C LEU A 5 -8.83 -1.68 2.08
N ASN A 6 -9.65 -0.85 2.74
CA ASN A 6 -10.61 0.04 2.06
C ASN A 6 -9.96 0.92 0.99
N ARG A 7 -8.73 1.39 1.18
CA ARG A 7 -8.09 2.29 0.20
C ARG A 7 -7.69 1.50 -1.06
N GLY A 8 -7.06 0.36 -0.87
CA GLY A 8 -6.73 -0.55 -1.96
C GLY A 8 -7.98 -1.04 -2.71
N THR A 9 -9.02 -1.50 -1.98
CA THR A 9 -10.26 -1.97 -2.61
C THR A 9 -11.03 -0.86 -3.32
N SER A 10 -11.02 0.37 -2.78
CA SER A 10 -11.63 1.51 -3.45
C SER A 10 -10.91 1.89 -4.75
N LEU A 11 -9.57 1.74 -4.80
CA LEU A 11 -8.82 1.95 -6.03
C LEU A 11 -9.24 0.94 -7.11
N VAL A 12 -9.29 -0.35 -6.77
CA VAL A 12 -9.70 -1.40 -7.72
C VAL A 12 -11.15 -1.21 -8.15
N ALA A 13 -12.05 -0.88 -7.22
CA ALA A 13 -13.45 -0.61 -7.55
C ALA A 13 -13.59 0.61 -8.48
N ALA A 14 -12.82 1.68 -8.25
CA ALA A 14 -12.81 2.83 -9.15
C ALA A 14 -12.27 2.46 -10.54
N PHE A 15 -11.23 1.63 -10.61
CA PHE A 15 -10.74 1.08 -11.87
C PHE A 15 -11.85 0.28 -12.59
N ASP A 16 -12.49 -0.68 -11.92
CA ASP A 16 -13.54 -1.53 -12.49
C ASP A 16 -14.77 -0.72 -12.98
N ILE A 17 -15.05 0.44 -12.38
CA ILE A 17 -16.15 1.34 -12.78
C ILE A 17 -15.77 2.20 -13.99
N LEU A 18 -14.51 2.65 -14.05
CA LEU A 18 -14.03 3.60 -15.06
C LEU A 18 -13.50 2.90 -16.32
N HIS A 19 -13.07 1.65 -16.19
CA HIS A 19 -12.63 0.83 -17.31
C HIS A 19 -13.87 0.26 -18.01
N ASP A 20 -14.04 0.58 -19.30
CA ASP A 20 -15.20 0.12 -20.06
C ASP A 20 -15.06 -1.37 -20.37
N ASN A 21 -16.09 -2.17 -20.11
CA ASN A 21 -16.06 -3.62 -20.35
C ASN A 21 -16.35 -3.97 -21.82
N ASN A 22 -16.39 -2.98 -22.71
CA ASN A 22 -16.73 -3.14 -24.13
C ASN A 22 -15.52 -3.40 -25.03
N ASP A 23 -14.30 -3.30 -24.51
CA ASP A 23 -13.11 -3.66 -25.26
C ASP A 23 -12.92 -5.19 -25.16
N ASP A 24 -13.29 -5.91 -26.21
CA ASP A 24 -12.95 -7.31 -26.48
C ASP A 24 -11.41 -7.52 -26.69
N ASP A 25 -10.60 -6.57 -26.23
CA ASP A 25 -9.15 -6.61 -26.33
C ASP A 25 -8.57 -7.45 -25.18
N ASP A 26 -7.70 -8.41 -25.55
CA ASP A 26 -7.00 -9.37 -24.68
C ASP A 26 -6.15 -8.70 -23.56
N ASP A 27 -6.01 -7.36 -23.58
CA ASP A 27 -5.21 -6.55 -22.63
C ASP A 27 -5.95 -6.17 -21.33
N GLY A 28 -7.28 -6.27 -21.26
CA GLY A 28 -8.06 -5.89 -20.06
C GLY A 28 -7.66 -6.66 -18.78
N GLY A 29 -7.10 -7.87 -18.95
CA GLY A 29 -6.55 -8.67 -17.86
C GLY A 29 -5.26 -8.10 -17.27
N ASP A 30 -4.37 -7.52 -18.08
CA ASP A 30 -3.09 -6.95 -17.61
C ASP A 30 -3.31 -5.61 -16.89
N ASP A 31 -4.24 -4.80 -17.38
CA ASP A 31 -4.59 -3.52 -16.75
C ASP A 31 -5.19 -3.66 -15.36
N ARG A 32 -6.09 -4.64 -15.20
CA ARG A 32 -6.67 -4.92 -13.88
C ARG A 32 -5.64 -5.48 -12.91
N ASP A 33 -4.68 -6.28 -13.38
CA ASP A 33 -3.55 -6.76 -12.57
C ASP A 33 -2.62 -5.61 -12.16
N ILE A 34 -2.38 -4.63 -13.05
CA ILE A 34 -1.69 -3.37 -12.71
C ILE A 34 -2.46 -2.62 -11.60
N ALA A 35 -3.77 -2.45 -11.73
CA ALA A 35 -4.60 -1.79 -10.71
C ALA A 35 -4.51 -2.49 -9.35
N LEU A 36 -4.53 -3.82 -9.31
CA LEU A 36 -4.36 -4.62 -8.09
C LEU A 36 -2.99 -4.39 -7.43
N LYS A 37 -1.90 -4.34 -8.22
CA LYS A 37 -0.56 -4.08 -7.68
C LYS A 37 -0.42 -2.63 -7.18
N LEU A 38 -1.05 -1.67 -7.86
CA LEU A 38 -1.09 -0.28 -7.40
C LEU A 38 -1.92 -0.12 -6.11
N ALA A 39 -3.01 -0.88 -5.95
CA ALA A 39 -3.77 -0.93 -4.71
C ALA A 39 -2.91 -1.35 -3.50
N TRP A 40 -2.00 -2.31 -3.67
CA TRP A 40 -1.03 -2.67 -2.64
C TRP A 40 -0.05 -1.54 -2.32
N CYS A 41 0.40 -0.78 -3.32
CA CYS A 41 1.25 0.39 -3.10
C CYS A 41 0.57 1.44 -2.22
N VAL A 42 -0.75 1.62 -2.37
CA VAL A 42 -1.55 2.51 -1.51
C VAL A 42 -1.63 2.01 -0.06
N GLU A 43 -1.78 0.70 0.16
CA GLU A 43 -1.79 0.12 1.51
C GLU A 43 -0.40 0.15 2.17
N ILE A 44 0.69 0.03 1.39
CA ILE A 44 2.06 0.24 1.87
C ILE A 44 2.25 1.71 2.27
N LEU A 45 1.77 2.65 1.46
CA LEU A 45 1.82 4.08 1.79
C LEU A 45 1.06 4.40 3.08
N GLN A 46 -0.13 3.81 3.26
CA GLN A 46 -0.85 3.95 4.51
C GLN A 46 -0.05 3.39 5.70
N SER A 47 0.60 2.24 5.52
CA SER A 47 1.40 1.59 6.56
C SER A 47 2.61 2.43 6.95
N HIS A 48 3.27 3.08 5.98
CA HIS A 48 4.31 4.08 6.23
C HIS A 48 3.79 5.20 7.13
N PHE A 49 2.68 5.85 6.75
CA PHE A 49 2.13 6.96 7.53
C PHE A 49 1.74 6.54 8.94
N LEU A 50 1.02 5.42 9.10
CA LEU A 50 0.61 4.93 10.42
C LEU A 50 1.81 4.58 11.32
N THR A 51 2.90 4.06 10.76
CA THR A 51 4.09 3.72 11.54
C THR A 51 4.74 4.97 12.13
N LEU A 52 4.83 6.05 11.33
CA LEU A 52 5.40 7.33 11.80
C LEU A 52 4.41 8.09 12.69
N ASP A 53 3.13 8.10 12.35
CA ASP A 53 2.02 8.68 13.12
C ASP A 53 1.96 8.12 14.54
N ASP A 54 2.01 6.79 14.68
CA ASP A 54 1.99 6.14 15.99
C ASP A 54 3.17 6.60 16.87
N VAL A 55 4.34 6.86 16.28
CA VAL A 55 5.51 7.40 16.99
C VAL A 55 5.30 8.88 17.35
N MET A 56 4.88 9.72 16.41
CA MET A 56 4.66 11.15 16.62
C MET A 56 3.62 11.42 17.71
N ASP A 57 2.53 10.65 17.70
CA ASP A 57 1.41 10.80 18.64
C ASP A 57 1.61 10.02 19.94
N SER A 58 2.74 9.32 20.08
CA SER A 58 3.01 8.43 21.22
C SER A 58 1.91 7.38 21.47
N SER A 59 1.26 6.92 20.40
CA SER A 59 0.14 5.98 20.45
C SER A 59 0.50 4.66 21.13
N THR A 60 -0.46 4.05 21.81
CA THR A 60 -0.27 2.78 22.54
C THR A 60 -0.65 1.58 21.71
N THR A 61 -1.75 1.68 20.95
CA THR A 61 -2.31 0.56 20.17
C THR A 61 -2.77 0.99 18.80
N ARG A 62 -2.65 0.08 17.83
CA ARG A 62 -3.16 0.20 16.47
C ARG A 62 -3.76 -1.14 16.05
N ARG A 63 -5.00 -1.11 15.56
CA ARG A 63 -5.72 -2.32 15.08
C ARG A 63 -5.76 -3.45 16.12
N GLY A 64 -5.97 -3.09 17.38
CA GLY A 64 -6.07 -4.03 18.50
C GLY A 64 -4.74 -4.64 18.97
N LYS A 65 -3.61 -4.15 18.46
CA LYS A 65 -2.25 -4.62 18.84
C LYS A 65 -1.40 -3.45 19.30
N PRO A 66 -0.32 -3.68 20.07
CA PRO A 66 0.66 -2.62 20.35
C PRO A 66 1.17 -1.97 19.07
N CYS A 67 1.34 -0.65 19.07
CA CYS A 67 1.93 0.07 17.95
C CYS A 67 3.33 -0.49 17.60
N TRP A 68 3.73 -0.40 16.33
CA TRP A 68 4.96 -1.04 15.85
C TRP A 68 6.19 -0.70 16.70
N TYR A 69 6.38 0.58 17.02
CA TYR A 69 7.49 1.08 17.83
C TYR A 69 7.46 0.65 19.31
N ARG A 70 6.30 0.20 19.81
CA ARG A 70 6.12 -0.26 21.20
C ARG A 70 6.52 -1.72 21.38
N ARG A 71 6.78 -2.45 20.30
CA ARG A 71 7.30 -3.82 20.40
C ARG A 71 8.71 -3.79 20.99
N SER A 72 8.98 -4.74 21.88
CA SER A 72 10.26 -4.85 22.60
C SER A 72 11.46 -5.12 21.68
N ASP A 73 11.23 -5.71 20.51
CA ASP A 73 12.23 -6.02 19.50
C ASP A 73 12.41 -4.94 18.42
N VAL A 74 11.62 -3.87 18.47
CA VAL A 74 11.63 -2.80 17.46
C VAL A 74 12.12 -1.48 18.05
N GLY A 75 11.36 -0.87 18.96
CA GLY A 75 11.67 0.47 19.50
C GLY A 75 11.49 1.62 18.50
N VAL A 76 11.69 2.86 18.97
CA VAL A 76 11.43 4.09 18.19
C VAL A 76 12.33 4.21 16.96
N SER A 77 13.65 4.06 17.13
CA SER A 77 14.62 4.27 16.05
C SER A 77 14.40 3.32 14.88
N ASN A 78 14.17 2.03 15.15
CA ASN A 78 13.91 1.05 14.10
C ASN A 78 12.54 1.30 13.46
N ALA A 79 11.51 1.64 14.23
CA ALA A 79 10.19 1.94 13.67
C ALA A 79 10.22 3.14 12.70
N ILE A 80 11.01 4.18 12.98
CA ILE A 80 11.21 5.30 12.06
C ILE A 80 11.88 4.81 10.77
N ASN A 81 12.96 4.04 10.88
CA ASN A 81 13.67 3.48 9.72
C ASN A 81 12.78 2.55 8.89
N ASP A 82 12.00 1.69 9.54
CA ASP A 82 11.04 0.78 8.89
C ASP A 82 9.94 1.57 8.16
N GLY A 83 9.45 2.66 8.76
CA GLY A 83 8.54 3.58 8.12
C GLY A 83 9.14 4.17 6.83
N VAL A 84 10.36 4.71 6.89
CA VAL A 84 11.07 5.25 5.72
C VAL A 84 11.34 4.16 4.66
N PHE A 85 11.66 2.93 5.09
CA PHE A 85 11.82 1.79 4.20
C PHE A 85 10.53 1.48 3.45
N LEU A 86 9.39 1.39 4.13
CA LEU A 86 8.08 1.18 3.50
C LEU A 86 7.82 2.22 2.39
N TYR A 87 8.05 3.51 2.66
CA TYR A 87 7.89 4.56 1.64
C TYR A 87 8.86 4.39 0.47
N SER A 88 10.13 4.11 0.76
CA SER A 88 11.18 3.98 -0.25
C SER A 88 10.94 2.81 -1.21
N THR A 89 10.23 1.75 -0.76
CA THR A 89 9.89 0.60 -1.60
C THR A 89 8.80 0.88 -2.64
N ILE A 90 7.98 1.92 -2.45
CA ILE A 90 6.82 2.21 -3.32
C ILE A 90 7.26 2.57 -4.74
N PHE A 91 8.23 3.48 -4.90
CA PHE A 91 8.65 3.93 -6.23
C PHE A 91 9.29 2.82 -7.09
N PRO A 92 10.21 1.99 -6.56
CA PRO A 92 10.71 0.83 -7.29
C PRO A 92 9.60 -0.16 -7.67
N LEU A 93 8.62 -0.39 -6.80
CA LEU A 93 7.48 -1.25 -7.10
C LEU A 93 6.65 -0.70 -8.25
N ILE A 94 6.27 0.59 -8.19
CA ILE A 94 5.51 1.25 -9.27
C ILE A 94 6.26 1.18 -10.59
N ARG A 95 7.57 1.45 -10.62
CA ARG A 95 8.38 1.34 -11.84
C ARG A 95 8.34 -0.07 -12.43
N ARG A 96 8.44 -1.10 -11.59
CA ARG A 96 8.38 -2.50 -12.03
C ARG A 96 6.98 -2.91 -12.51
N ILE A 97 5.94 -2.32 -11.94
CA ILE A 97 4.56 -2.52 -12.39
C ILE A 97 4.37 -1.89 -13.76
N ALA A 98 4.79 -0.63 -13.93
CA ALA A 98 4.63 0.12 -15.17
C ALA A 98 5.54 -0.38 -16.32
N SER A 99 6.71 -0.93 -16.02
CA SER A 99 7.64 -1.44 -17.05
C SER A 99 7.16 -2.71 -17.75
N LYS A 100 6.03 -3.29 -17.33
CA LYS A 100 5.44 -4.47 -17.96
C LYS A 100 4.49 -4.13 -19.10
N LYS A 101 4.07 -2.86 -19.21
CA LYS A 101 3.29 -2.37 -20.35
C LYS A 101 4.24 -1.87 -21.44
N GLU A 102 4.24 -2.53 -22.59
CA GLU A 102 4.75 -1.93 -23.83
C GLU A 102 3.70 -0.89 -24.28
N TRP A 103 4.11 0.38 -24.41
CA TRP A 103 3.25 1.47 -24.85
C TRP A 103 3.41 1.71 -26.36
#